data_AF-A0A962KKS6-F1
#
_entry.id   AF-A0A962KKS6-F1
#
_cell.length_a   1.000
_cell.length_b   1.000
_cell.length_c   1.000
_cell.angle_alpha   90.00
_cell.angle_beta   90.00
_cell.angle_gamma   90.00
#
_symmetry.space_group_name_H-M   'P 1'
#
loop_
_entity.id
_entity.type
_entity.pdbx_description
1 polymer ?
#
loop_
_entity_poly.entity_id
_entity_poly.type
_entity_poly.pdbx_seq_one_letter_code
_entity_poly.pdbx_strand_id
1 'polypeptide(L)'
;MQWYAGTPGEFYDCDEATVVYFHPPSGNTHLITAFAAYLLRELARRPMTLEQLLQYAASATAADDYRSVSCALPGLLQDLVQLDILEQV
;
A
#
# COMPACT_ATOMS: atom_id res chain seq x y z
N MET A 1 7.40 3.14 -14.51
CA MET A 1 7.64 2.43 -13.26
C MET A 1 6.30 2.02 -12.68
N GLN A 2 6.16 0.75 -12.36
CA GLN A 2 5.00 0.16 -11.73
C GLN A 2 5.39 -0.45 -10.38
N TRP A 3 4.42 -0.61 -9.50
CA TRP A 3 4.59 -1.28 -8.21
C TRP A 3 3.78 -2.56 -8.21
N TYR A 4 4.31 -3.61 -7.58
CA TYR A 4 3.67 -4.90 -7.47
C TYR A 4 3.95 -5.54 -6.10
N ALA A 5 2.93 -6.12 -5.46
CA ALA A 5 3.09 -6.76 -4.15
C ALA A 5 3.45 -8.25 -4.23
N GLY A 6 3.60 -8.82 -5.43
CA GLY A 6 3.99 -10.22 -5.58
C GLY A 6 2.97 -11.18 -4.96
N THR A 7 3.33 -11.72 -3.81
CA THR A 7 2.51 -12.65 -3.03
C THR A 7 1.59 -11.88 -2.09
N PRO A 8 0.26 -12.10 -2.13
CA PRO A 8 -0.66 -11.49 -1.17
C PRO A 8 -0.25 -11.85 0.27
N GLY A 9 -0.12 -10.84 1.12
CA GLY A 9 0.09 -11.05 2.56
C GLY A 9 -1.22 -11.13 3.32
N GLU A 10 -1.11 -11.36 4.63
CA GLU A 10 -2.25 -11.47 5.53
C GLU A 10 -2.39 -10.21 6.37
N PHE A 11 -3.64 -9.75 6.53
CA PHE A 11 -3.97 -8.54 7.25
C PHE A 11 -4.74 -8.90 8.52
N TYR A 12 -4.31 -8.35 9.65
CA TYR A 12 -4.89 -8.53 10.96
C TYR A 12 -5.22 -7.17 11.56
N ASP A 13 -6.26 -7.12 12.38
CA ASP A 13 -6.69 -5.90 13.07
C ASP A 13 -7.01 -4.74 12.11
N CYS A 14 -7.91 -4.99 11.15
CA CYS A 14 -8.22 -4.04 10.08
C CYS A 14 -9.17 -2.91 10.48
N ASP A 15 -9.73 -2.95 11.69
CA ASP A 15 -10.74 -1.99 12.17
C ASP A 15 -10.11 -0.77 12.87
N GLU A 16 -8.78 -0.76 13.02
CA GLU A 16 -8.02 0.34 13.61
C GLU A 16 -7.31 1.23 12.56
N ALA A 17 -6.72 2.34 13.01
CA ALA A 17 -5.94 3.25 12.16
C ALA A 17 -4.66 2.60 11.61
N THR A 18 -4.18 1.56 12.29
CA THR A 18 -3.03 0.74 11.91
C THR A 18 -3.46 -0.72 11.75
N VAL A 19 -2.83 -1.41 10.80
CA VAL A 19 -3.10 -2.79 10.44
C VAL A 19 -1.82 -3.58 10.60
N VAL A 20 -1.93 -4.76 11.19
CA VAL A 20 -0.81 -5.71 11.27
C VAL A 20 -0.77 -6.50 9.96
N TYR A 21 0.35 -6.40 9.25
CA TYR A 21 0.57 -7.05 7.97
C TYR A 21 1.65 -8.11 8.08
N PHE A 22 1.30 -9.37 7.81
CA PHE A 22 2.26 -10.46 7.68
C PHE A 22 2.65 -10.63 6.22
N HIS A 23 3.96 -10.59 5.93
CA HIS A 23 4.53 -10.75 4.59
C HIS A 23 5.12 -12.16 4.42
N PRO A 24 4.40 -13.11 3.79
CA PRO A 24 4.79 -14.53 3.78
C PRO A 24 6.16 -14.83 3.18
N PRO A 25 6.58 -14.20 2.07
CA PRO A 25 7.92 -14.43 1.49
C PRO A 25 9.07 -14.15 2.46
N SER A 26 8.94 -13.09 3.27
CA SER A 26 9.97 -12.71 4.24
C SER A 26 9.79 -13.34 5.62
N GLY A 27 8.57 -13.77 5.97
CA GLY A 27 8.20 -14.19 7.32
C GLY A 27 8.07 -13.04 8.33
N ASN A 28 8.19 -11.78 7.88
CA ASN A 28 8.13 -10.62 8.75
C ASN A 28 6.69 -10.12 8.97
N THR A 29 6.50 -9.45 10.10
CA THR A 29 5.28 -8.72 10.41
C THR A 29 5.58 -7.23 10.50
N HIS A 30 4.74 -6.42 9.86
CA HIS A 30 4.86 -4.97 9.81
C HIS A 30 3.59 -4.32 10.37
N LEU A 31 3.77 -3.22 11.09
CA LEU A 31 2.65 -2.34 11.43
C LEU A 31 2.55 -1.28 10.34
N ILE A 32 1.46 -1.30 9.57
CA ILE A 32 1.21 -0.37 8.46
C ILE A 32 -0.05 0.43 8.72
N THR A 33 -0.26 1.52 7.99
CA THR A 33 -1.51 2.27 8.08
C THR A 33 -2.65 1.55 7.37
N ALA A 34 -3.90 1.81 7.77
CA ALA A 34 -5.07 1.29 7.06
C ALA A 34 -5.07 1.69 5.56
N PHE A 35 -4.55 2.88 5.24
CA PHE A 35 -4.40 3.33 3.86
C PHE A 35 -3.35 2.51 3.08
N ALA A 36 -2.19 2.22 3.68
CA ALA A 36 -1.20 1.33 3.06
C ALA A 36 -1.77 -0.07 2.84
N ALA A 37 -2.52 -0.61 3.81
CA ALA A 37 -3.18 -1.90 3.67
C ALA A 37 -4.21 -1.91 2.51
N TYR A 38 -4.98 -0.82 2.36
CA TYR A 38 -5.90 -0.64 1.25
C TYR A 38 -5.19 -0.70 -0.12
N LEU A 39 -4.05 -0.02 -0.26
CA LEU A 39 -3.26 -0.05 -1.50
C LEU A 39 -2.64 -1.44 -1.77
N LEU A 40 -2.08 -2.08 -0.74
CA LEU A 40 -1.46 -3.40 -0.87
C LEU A 40 -2.44 -4.46 -1.37
N ARG A 41 -3.71 -4.40 -0.94
CA ARG A 41 -4.76 -5.31 -1.42
C ARG A 41 -4.98 -5.22 -2.93
N GLU A 42 -4.88 -4.02 -3.50
CA GLU A 42 -5.02 -3.83 -4.95
C GLU A 42 -3.73 -4.17 -5.70
N LEU A 43 -2.57 -3.79 -5.15
CA LEU A 43 -1.24 -4.11 -5.70
C LEU A 43 -0.93 -5.61 -5.71
N ALA A 44 -1.56 -6.39 -4.82
CA ALA A 44 -1.47 -7.86 -4.82
C ALA A 44 -2.24 -8.50 -5.99
N ARG A 45 -3.19 -7.78 -6.61
CA ARG A 45 -3.98 -8.29 -7.73
C ARG A 45 -3.34 -7.98 -9.08
N ARG A 46 -2.69 -6.83 -9.19
CA ARG A 46 -2.06 -6.35 -10.43
C ARG A 46 -1.01 -5.29 -10.17
N PRO A 47 0.04 -5.20 -11.02
CA PRO A 47 0.93 -4.05 -11.02
C PRO A 47 0.19 -2.75 -11.36
N MET A 48 0.56 -1.65 -10.71
CA MET A 48 -0.04 -0.34 -10.97
C MET A 48 1.02 0.76 -11.09
N THR A 49 0.76 1.76 -11.93
CA THR A 49 1.55 3.00 -11.97
C THR A 49 1.15 3.93 -10.82
N LEU A 50 1.97 4.96 -10.56
CA LEU A 50 1.67 5.98 -9.54
C LEU A 50 0.37 6.71 -9.87
N GLU A 51 0.15 7.03 -11.14
CA GLU A 51 -1.08 7.68 -11.61
C GLU A 51 -2.31 6.81 -11.35
N GLN A 52 -2.22 5.50 -11.61
CA GLN A 52 -3.30 4.56 -11.33
C GLN A 52 -3.56 4.44 -9.83
N LEU A 53 -2.51 4.42 -9.00
CA LEU A 53 -2.64 4.39 -7.55
C LEU A 53 -3.25 5.69 -7.00
N LEU A 54 -2.90 6.84 -7.56
CA LEU A 54 -3.51 8.13 -7.21
C LEU A 54 -5.00 8.14 -7.56
N GLN A 55 -5.38 7.65 -8.73
CA GLN A 55 -6.79 7.51 -9.12
C GLN A 55 -7.54 6.54 -8.20
N TYR A 56 -6.91 5.43 -7.84
CA TYR A 56 -7.49 4.44 -6.93
C TYR A 56 -7.59 4.95 -5.48
N ALA A 57 -6.65 5.77 -5.04
CA ALA A 57 -6.71 6.45 -3.75
C ALA A 57 -7.82 7.49 -3.72
N ALA A 58 -7.98 8.27 -4.80
CA ALA A 58 -9.00 9.30 -4.92
C ALA A 58 -10.43 8.78 -4.74
N SER A 59 -10.70 7.52 -5.10
CA SER A 59 -12.03 6.92 -4.92
C SER A 59 -12.34 6.52 -3.47
N ALA A 60 -11.31 6.42 -2.61
CA ALA A 60 -11.43 6.03 -1.21
C ALA A 60 -11.19 7.18 -0.22
N THR A 61 -10.74 8.35 -0.69
CA THR A 61 -10.40 9.51 0.16
C THR A 61 -11.36 10.67 -0.08
N ALA A 62 -11.70 11.40 0.98
CA ALA A 62 -12.38 12.69 0.85
C ALA A 62 -11.48 13.69 0.07
N ALA A 63 -12.10 14.67 -0.59
CA ALA A 63 -11.37 15.62 -1.43
C ALA A 63 -10.30 16.42 -0.66
N ASP A 64 -10.56 16.74 0.60
CA ASP A 64 -9.64 17.49 1.46
C ASP A 64 -8.38 16.67 1.83
N ASP A 65 -8.52 15.34 1.91
CA ASP A 65 -7.42 14.42 2.24
C ASP A 65 -6.59 14.04 1.00
N TYR A 66 -7.19 14.13 -0.20
CA TYR A 66 -6.54 13.72 -1.45
C TYR A 66 -5.25 14.49 -1.73
N ARG A 67 -5.18 15.79 -1.40
CA ARG A 67 -3.94 16.58 -1.59
C ARG A 67 -2.81 16.02 -0.70
N SER A 68 -3.10 15.76 0.57
CA SER A 68 -2.13 15.20 1.51
C SER A 68 -1.68 13.81 1.08
N VAL A 69 -2.63 12.96 0.67
CA VAL A 69 -2.38 11.60 0.18
C VAL A 69 -1.54 11.61 -1.09
N SER A 70 -1.86 12.46 -2.06
CA SER A 70 -1.11 12.53 -3.31
C SER A 70 0.34 13.00 -3.12
N CYS A 71 0.59 13.87 -2.15
CA CYS A 71 1.96 14.26 -1.76
C CYS A 71 2.71 13.13 -1.03
N ALA A 72 2.03 12.37 -0.17
CA ALA A 72 2.66 11.35 0.67
C ALA A 72 2.85 9.99 -0.03
N LEU A 73 2.00 9.67 -1.01
CA LEU A 73 1.95 8.36 -1.66
C LEU A 73 3.30 7.91 -2.26
N PRO A 74 4.07 8.75 -2.99
CA PRO A 74 5.37 8.32 -3.51
C PRO A 74 6.35 7.89 -2.40
N GLY A 75 6.36 8.61 -1.27
CA GLY A 75 7.20 8.28 -0.12
C GLY A 75 6.78 6.94 0.50
N LEU A 76 5.48 6.78 0.74
CA LEU A 76 4.92 5.52 1.26
C LEU A 76 5.28 4.32 0.39
N LEU A 77 5.21 4.45 -0.93
CA LEU A 77 5.57 3.37 -1.85
C LEU A 77 7.07 3.03 -1.78
N GLN A 78 7.94 4.01 -1.57
CA GLN A 78 9.37 3.75 -1.37
C GLN A 78 9.63 3.07 -0.02
N ASP A 79 8.95 3.49 1.04
CA ASP A 79 9.07 2.84 2.35
C ASP A 79 8.65 1.36 2.28
N LEU A 80 7.56 1.05 1.57
CA LEU A 80 7.12 -0.33 1.34
C LEU A 80 8.10 -1.14 0.50
N VAL A 81 8.80 -0.52 -0.45
CA VAL A 81 9.89 -1.17 -1.20
C VAL A 81 11.08 -1.45 -0.30
N GLN A 82 11.46 -0.51 0.57
CA GLN A 82 12.56 -0.70 1.53
C GLN A 82 12.28 -1.79 2.59
N LEU A 83 11.00 -2.06 2.86
CA LEU A 83 10.56 -3.15 3.72
C LEU A 83 10.44 -4.49 2.99
N ASP A 84 10.84 -4.57 1.72
CA ASP A 84 10.68 -5.73 0.84
C ASP A 84 9.21 -6.18 0.68
N ILE A 85 8.24 -5.28 0.92
CA ILE A 85 6.80 -5.56 0.78
C ILE A 85 6.33 -5.32 -0.67
N LEU A 86 6.95 -4.37 -1.36
CA LEU A 86 6.66 -4.04 -2.76
C LEU A 86 7.90 -4.18 -3.63
N GLU A 87 7.68 -4.56 -4.88
CA GLU A 87 8.68 -4.55 -5.94
C GLU A 87 8.39 -3.41 -6.94
N GLN A 88 9.45 -2.83 -7.49
CA GLN A 88 9.37 -1.89 -8.62
C GLN A 88 9.65 -2.64 -9.93
N VAL A 89 8.71 -2.55 -10.86
CA VAL A 89 8.75 -3.22 -12.18
C VAL A 89 8.55 -2.25 -13.34
#